data_AF-A0A954A313-F1
#
_entry.id   AF-A0A954A313-F1
#
_cell.length_a   1.000
_cell.length_b   1.000
_cell.length_c   1.000
_cell.angle_alpha   90.00
_cell.angle_beta   90.00
_cell.angle_gamma   90.00
#
_symmetry.space_group_name_H-M   'P 1'
#
loop_
_entity.id
_entity.type
_entity.pdbx_description
1 polymer ?
#
loop_
_entity_poly.entity_id
_entity_poly.type
_entity_poly.pdbx_seq_one_letter_code
_entity_poly.pdbx_strand_id
1 'polypeptide(L)'
;MLRLTVVLVLVLVLVLSSVARAQAPEYLLHIIPPFGSGSTNEAYAYDVNSAGQCVGQSLGSVTTGFIWSPSTGALQVFPGGVTIAEDGTYAAGNGVYSSDGTLVETIGPVSTAFTAIRPSHIRSGPGLVAGPVVVGRAYDPTIPGGPASCFDCIAPAVNSAFIWDPINGSRNLDDLGAVDSFNGRGINGAGRIAGDTNDTGNEFSTRAFVLELSTGAFQDLGTLRPDDVGTASARAINEAGVVVGVATAPALGVEHAFRWDGSGDLIDLGSLGQSAGIGLDRSRATDINDAGVIVGESTSPDTVSPLAIRHPFVWDTVNGMRDLNDLVDLPGNYELIQATAISNTGWICGYGVGSAGMGFYSAWVLEPIAATAPMFVRGDCNTDGNRDISDAIFQLGALFVSGTPSCLEACDANDDGQIDISDPIAVLSMLFSGTGPLPAPGPDCGADPTPTTLGCGASPVCP
;
A
#
# COMPACT_ATOMS: atom_id res chain seq x y z
N MET A 1 -8.67 -56.94 -0.75
CA MET A 1 -7.58 -56.21 -0.05
C MET A 1 -7.17 -54.94 -0.80
N LEU A 2 -6.97 -54.97 -2.13
CA LEU A 2 -6.54 -53.79 -2.91
C LEU A 2 -7.50 -52.56 -2.85
N ARG A 3 -8.82 -52.76 -2.72
CA ARG A 3 -9.80 -51.66 -2.62
C ARG A 3 -9.79 -50.90 -1.29
N LEU A 4 -9.31 -51.51 -0.20
CA LEU A 4 -9.23 -50.85 1.11
C LEU A 4 -7.98 -49.97 1.21
N THR A 5 -6.89 -50.39 0.56
CA THR A 5 -5.60 -49.67 0.55
C THR A 5 -5.68 -48.37 -0.26
N VAL A 6 -6.40 -48.36 -1.38
CA VAL A 6 -6.58 -47.16 -2.21
C VAL A 6 -7.47 -46.11 -1.51
N VAL A 7 -8.52 -46.54 -0.80
CA VAL A 7 -9.38 -45.64 0.00
C VAL A 7 -8.62 -45.08 1.20
N LEU A 8 -7.78 -45.88 1.87
CA LEU A 8 -6.95 -45.41 2.98
C LEU A 8 -5.89 -44.40 2.53
N VAL A 9 -5.29 -44.60 1.34
CA VAL A 9 -4.32 -43.65 0.76
C VAL A 9 -5.02 -42.36 0.29
N LEU A 10 -6.21 -42.44 -0.30
CA LEU A 10 -6.97 -41.22 -0.67
C LEU A 10 -7.43 -40.43 0.56
N VAL A 11 -7.86 -41.11 1.63
CA VAL A 11 -8.22 -40.46 2.90
C VAL A 11 -6.98 -39.91 3.59
N LEU A 12 -5.82 -40.57 3.54
CA LEU A 12 -4.58 -40.04 4.10
C LEU A 12 -4.07 -38.82 3.32
N VAL A 13 -4.20 -38.82 1.98
CA VAL A 13 -3.87 -37.66 1.13
C VAL A 13 -4.84 -36.50 1.37
N LEU A 14 -6.15 -36.77 1.57
CA LEU A 14 -7.15 -35.74 1.89
C LEU A 14 -7.01 -35.19 3.32
N VAL A 15 -6.58 -36.01 4.28
CA VAL A 15 -6.32 -35.61 5.67
C VAL A 15 -4.96 -34.90 5.81
N LEU A 16 -3.99 -35.18 4.93
CA LEU A 16 -2.72 -34.43 4.84
C LEU A 16 -2.86 -33.10 4.09
N SER A 17 -3.90 -32.92 3.25
CA SER A 17 -4.22 -31.62 2.63
C SER A 17 -5.07 -30.70 3.52
N SER A 18 -5.53 -31.15 4.69
CA SER A 18 -6.28 -30.32 5.64
C SER A 18 -5.46 -29.81 6.83
N VAL A 19 -4.14 -30.02 6.83
CA VAL A 19 -3.27 -29.17 7.64
C VAL A 19 -3.14 -27.89 6.84
N ALA A 20 -3.92 -26.86 7.19
CA ALA A 20 -3.69 -25.51 6.73
C ALA A 20 -2.19 -25.26 6.90
N ARG A 21 -1.46 -25.18 5.78
CA ARG A 21 -0.07 -24.74 5.82
C ARG A 21 -0.18 -23.34 6.39
N ALA A 22 0.23 -23.16 7.65
CA ALA A 22 0.34 -21.82 8.22
C ALA A 22 1.10 -20.99 7.19
N GLN A 23 0.45 -19.97 6.65
CA GLN A 23 1.09 -19.07 5.70
C GLN A 23 2.29 -18.49 6.45
N ALA A 24 3.49 -18.60 5.87
CA ALA A 24 4.66 -17.99 6.47
C ALA A 24 4.40 -16.48 6.56
N PRO A 25 4.83 -15.80 7.63
CA PRO A 25 4.67 -14.36 7.73
C PRO A 25 5.34 -13.69 6.52
N GLU A 26 4.59 -12.83 5.84
CA GLU A 26 5.08 -11.99 4.73
C GLU A 26 5.58 -10.63 5.25
N TYR A 27 5.25 -10.29 6.50
CA TYR A 27 5.60 -9.02 7.12
C TYR A 27 6.18 -9.19 8.53
N LEU A 28 7.08 -8.27 8.90
CA LEU A 28 7.56 -8.09 10.25
C LEU A 28 6.81 -6.92 10.90
N LEU A 29 6.25 -7.16 12.09
CA LEU A 29 5.47 -6.16 12.82
C LEU A 29 6.36 -5.27 13.71
N HIS A 30 6.19 -3.96 13.55
CA HIS A 30 6.68 -2.93 14.46
C HIS A 30 5.48 -2.23 15.11
N ILE A 31 5.35 -2.30 16.44
CA ILE A 31 4.28 -1.61 17.18
C ILE A 31 4.83 -0.28 17.71
N ILE A 32 4.11 0.79 17.40
CA ILE A 32 4.35 2.14 17.93
C ILE A 32 3.27 2.40 19.00
N PRO A 33 3.58 2.18 20.28
CA PRO A 33 2.60 2.36 21.35
C PRO A 33 2.21 3.84 21.48
N PRO A 34 1.02 4.15 22.02
CA PRO A 34 0.65 5.52 22.32
C PRO A 34 1.60 6.18 23.31
N PHE A 35 1.88 7.46 23.11
CA PHE A 35 2.81 8.26 23.92
C PHE A 35 2.24 9.66 24.19
N GLY A 36 2.76 10.33 25.23
CA GLY A 36 2.28 11.63 25.71
C GLY A 36 1.69 11.57 27.13
N SER A 37 1.27 12.71 27.68
CA SER A 37 0.68 12.78 29.02
C SER A 37 -0.83 12.51 28.99
N GLY A 38 -1.27 11.41 29.61
CA GLY A 38 -2.68 11.04 29.73
C GLY A 38 -2.87 9.54 29.92
N SER A 39 -3.96 9.10 30.54
CA SER A 39 -4.24 7.67 30.80
C SER A 39 -5.08 7.00 29.69
N THR A 40 -5.33 7.70 28.58
CA THR A 40 -6.22 7.24 27.49
C THR A 40 -5.63 7.50 26.10
N ASN A 41 -4.30 7.48 25.98
CA ASN A 41 -3.68 7.88 24.73
C ASN A 41 -3.84 6.79 23.67
N GLU A 42 -4.11 7.20 22.42
CA GLU A 42 -4.22 6.33 21.25
C GLU A 42 -3.23 6.78 20.19
N ALA A 43 -2.59 5.86 19.47
CA ALA A 43 -1.72 6.18 18.35
C ALA A 43 -2.30 5.63 17.05
N TYR A 44 -2.24 6.44 16.00
CA TYR A 44 -2.70 6.12 14.66
C TYR A 44 -1.61 6.47 13.67
N ALA A 45 -1.24 5.52 12.82
CA ALA A 45 -0.41 5.78 11.64
C ALA A 45 -1.29 6.12 10.44
N TYR A 46 -0.83 7.06 9.61
CA TYR A 46 -1.60 7.57 8.47
C TYR A 46 -0.87 7.49 7.15
N ASP A 47 0.46 7.52 7.16
CA ASP A 47 1.26 7.51 5.94
C ASP A 47 2.60 6.83 6.17
N VAL A 48 3.20 6.28 5.11
CA VAL A 48 4.48 5.59 5.14
C VAL A 48 5.21 5.79 3.81
N ASN A 49 6.49 6.18 3.87
CA ASN A 49 7.32 6.32 2.68
C ASN A 49 8.05 5.02 2.30
N SER A 50 8.73 5.03 1.16
CA SER A 50 9.48 3.86 0.66
C SER A 50 10.68 3.45 1.53
N ALA A 51 11.11 4.30 2.47
CA ALA A 51 12.11 3.96 3.49
C ALA A 51 11.49 3.33 4.76
N GLY A 52 10.16 3.13 4.78
CA GLY A 52 9.42 2.59 5.91
C GLY A 52 9.20 3.59 7.05
N GLN A 53 9.53 4.86 6.85
CA GLN A 53 9.27 5.90 7.84
C GLN A 53 7.78 6.16 7.88
N CYS A 54 7.19 5.97 9.04
CA CYS A 54 5.76 6.04 9.24
C CYS A 54 5.39 7.29 10.02
N VAL A 55 4.37 8.00 9.56
CA VAL A 55 3.85 9.18 10.23
C VAL A 55 2.49 8.91 10.83
N GLY A 56 2.19 9.63 11.90
CA GLY A 56 0.92 9.50 12.55
C GLY A 56 0.68 10.55 13.60
N GLN A 57 -0.34 10.30 14.43
CA GLN A 57 -0.63 11.11 15.60
C GLN A 57 -0.89 10.23 16.81
N SER A 58 -0.45 10.72 17.96
CA SER A 58 -0.91 10.28 19.27
C SER A 58 -1.97 11.25 19.79
N LEU A 59 -3.17 10.72 20.05
CA LEU A 59 -4.29 11.44 20.62
C LEU A 59 -4.25 11.28 22.14
N GLY A 60 -4.15 12.40 22.85
CA GLY A 60 -4.22 12.46 24.31
C GLY A 60 -4.85 13.77 24.75
N SER A 61 -4.41 14.32 25.87
CA SER A 61 -4.80 15.69 26.28
C SER A 61 -4.35 16.76 25.26
N VAL A 62 -3.29 16.46 24.50
CA VAL A 62 -2.79 17.26 23.38
C VAL A 62 -2.46 16.32 22.23
N THR A 63 -2.95 16.62 21.02
CA THR A 63 -2.60 15.88 19.81
C THR A 63 -1.14 16.12 19.46
N THR A 64 -0.37 15.03 19.36
CA THR A 64 1.06 15.06 19.04
C THR A 64 1.31 14.26 17.78
N GLY A 65 1.81 14.89 16.73
CA GLY A 65 2.24 14.22 15.51
C GLY A 65 3.55 13.47 15.73
N PHE A 66 3.79 12.42 14.97
CA PHE A 66 5.05 11.70 15.02
C PHE A 66 5.55 11.22 13.67
N ILE A 67 6.87 11.03 13.59
CA ILE A 67 7.54 10.25 12.56
C ILE A 67 8.33 9.15 13.27
N TRP A 68 8.04 7.90 12.93
CA TRP A 68 8.81 6.74 13.34
C TRP A 68 9.71 6.30 12.20
N SER A 69 10.95 5.93 12.50
CA SER A 69 11.93 5.49 11.49
C SER A 69 12.44 4.08 11.77
N PRO A 70 12.32 3.12 10.82
CA PRO A 70 12.75 1.74 11.04
C PRO A 70 14.26 1.61 11.20
N SER A 71 15.04 2.43 10.47
CA SER A 71 16.51 2.41 10.49
C SER A 71 17.14 2.74 11.85
N THR A 72 16.40 3.44 12.71
CA THR A 72 16.88 3.89 14.03
C THR A 72 15.99 3.40 15.18
N GLY A 73 14.77 2.93 14.89
CA GLY A 73 13.71 2.71 15.87
C GLY A 73 13.28 4.01 16.59
N ALA A 74 13.73 5.18 16.12
CA ALA A 74 13.49 6.44 16.80
C ALA A 74 12.10 7.00 16.47
N LEU A 75 11.51 7.64 17.48
CA LEU A 75 10.25 8.36 17.37
C LEU A 75 10.52 9.86 17.51
N GLN A 76 10.31 10.61 16.43
CA GLN A 76 10.31 12.07 16.45
C GLN A 76 8.88 12.56 16.70
N VAL A 77 8.72 13.57 17.55
CA VAL A 77 7.40 14.09 17.97
C VAL A 77 7.27 15.59 17.72
N PHE A 78 6.08 15.99 17.28
CA PHE A 78 5.77 17.34 16.83
C PHE A 78 4.48 17.85 17.47
N PRO A 79 4.38 19.17 17.75
CA PRO A 79 3.11 19.78 18.11
C PRO A 79 2.18 19.80 16.88
N GLY A 80 0.99 19.19 16.98
CA GLY A 80 0.03 19.12 15.88
C GLY A 80 0.34 18.01 14.86
N GLY A 81 -0.30 18.05 13.69
CA GLY A 81 -0.15 17.03 12.65
C GLY A 81 1.18 17.07 11.91
N VAL A 82 1.56 15.93 11.33
CA VAL A 82 2.76 15.77 10.51
C VAL A 82 2.46 14.87 9.31
N THR A 83 3.18 15.08 8.22
CA THR A 83 3.14 14.29 6.98
C THR A 83 4.54 14.15 6.40
N ILE A 84 4.80 13.11 5.60
CA ILE A 84 6.09 12.82 4.99
C ILE A 84 5.94 12.63 3.49
N ALA A 85 6.98 12.97 2.74
CA ALA A 85 7.12 12.67 1.33
C ALA A 85 8.04 11.47 1.09
N GLU A 86 8.00 10.93 -0.12
CA GLU A 86 8.85 9.80 -0.53
C GLU A 86 10.35 10.07 -0.37
N ASP A 87 10.80 11.32 -0.55
CA ASP A 87 12.20 11.72 -0.36
C ASP A 87 12.59 11.96 1.12
N GLY A 88 11.65 11.73 2.04
CA GLY A 88 11.83 11.93 3.48
C GLY A 88 11.71 13.39 3.93
N THR A 89 11.43 14.34 3.02
CA THR A 89 10.98 15.67 3.44
C THR A 89 9.63 15.56 4.16
N TYR A 90 9.37 16.42 5.12
CA TYR A 90 8.16 16.34 5.93
C TYR A 90 7.62 17.72 6.27
N ALA A 91 6.30 17.82 6.42
CA ALA A 91 5.65 19.05 6.87
C ALA A 91 5.09 18.87 8.29
N ALA A 92 5.42 19.81 9.17
CA ALA A 92 4.96 19.85 10.55
C ALA A 92 4.67 21.30 10.97
N GLY A 93 3.46 21.54 11.47
CA GLY A 93 2.99 22.91 11.73
C GLY A 93 2.97 23.74 10.43
N ASN A 94 3.69 24.88 10.44
CA ASN A 94 3.82 25.77 9.27
C ASN A 94 5.17 25.61 8.55
N GLY A 95 5.95 24.57 8.85
CA GLY A 95 7.27 24.36 8.25
C GLY A 95 7.32 23.11 7.37
N VAL A 96 8.06 23.20 6.28
CA VAL A 96 8.55 22.08 5.49
C VAL A 96 10.02 21.87 5.86
N TYR A 97 10.37 20.65 6.21
CA TYR A 97 11.69 20.27 6.69
C TYR A 97 12.27 19.19 5.77
N SER A 98 13.59 19.19 5.61
CA SER A 98 14.32 18.10 4.96
C SER A 98 14.37 16.87 5.85
N SER A 99 14.76 15.74 5.28
CA SER A 99 14.85 14.45 5.98
C SER A 99 15.81 14.46 7.18
N ASP A 100 16.75 15.40 7.24
CA ASP A 100 17.64 15.65 8.38
C ASP A 100 17.05 16.59 9.45
N GLY A 101 15.84 17.09 9.24
CA GLY A 101 15.11 18.01 10.11
C GLY A 101 15.47 19.49 9.93
N THR A 102 16.25 19.84 8.89
CA THR A 102 16.52 21.25 8.58
C THR A 102 15.27 21.91 7.99
N LEU A 103 14.90 23.10 8.47
CA LEU A 103 13.79 23.87 7.88
C LEU A 103 14.16 24.28 6.46
N VAL A 104 13.40 23.79 5.48
CA VAL A 104 13.55 24.11 4.05
C VAL A 104 12.76 25.37 3.73
N GLU A 105 11.49 25.41 4.15
CA GLU A 105 10.58 26.51 3.85
C GLU A 105 9.56 26.69 4.98
N THR A 106 9.15 27.95 5.21
CA THR A 106 7.98 28.26 6.03
C THR A 106 6.80 28.47 5.11
N ILE A 107 5.75 27.67 5.27
CA ILE A 107 4.47 27.87 4.59
C ILE A 107 3.89 29.19 5.13
N GLY A 108 3.94 30.23 4.30
CA GLY A 108 3.46 31.57 4.67
C GLY A 108 1.96 31.55 4.99
N PRO A 109 1.48 32.42 5.91
CA PRO A 109 0.05 32.54 6.17
C PRO A 109 -0.65 33.13 4.95
N VAL A 110 -1.31 32.29 4.16
CA VAL A 110 -2.53 32.72 3.47
C VAL A 110 -3.54 33.01 4.57
N SER A 111 -4.32 34.10 4.45
CA SER A 111 -5.27 34.52 5.48
C SER A 111 -5.97 33.33 6.15
N THR A 112 -5.60 33.15 7.43
CA THR A 112 -6.25 32.35 8.47
C THR A 112 -6.22 30.81 8.33
N ALA A 113 -5.21 30.26 9.03
CA ALA A 113 -5.00 28.91 9.59
C ALA A 113 -5.23 27.65 8.76
N PHE A 114 -4.13 26.99 8.43
CA PHE A 114 -4.09 25.54 8.24
C PHE A 114 -3.79 24.89 9.60
N THR A 115 -4.58 23.91 10.04
CA THR A 115 -4.28 23.13 11.27
C THR A 115 -4.22 21.63 11.01
N ALA A 116 -4.52 21.17 9.80
CA ALA A 116 -4.25 19.80 9.39
C ALA A 116 -4.13 19.75 7.87
N ILE A 117 -2.91 19.64 7.36
CA ILE A 117 -2.72 19.05 6.05
C ILE A 117 -3.11 17.58 6.24
N ARG A 118 -4.11 17.09 5.50
CA ARG A 118 -4.27 15.65 5.27
C ARG A 118 -3.74 15.36 3.86
N PRO A 119 -2.44 15.15 3.65
CA PRO A 119 -2.00 14.54 2.42
C PRO A 119 -2.48 13.10 2.48
N SER A 120 -3.43 12.80 1.63
CA SER A 120 -3.46 11.50 1.01
C SER A 120 -2.27 11.46 0.05
N HIS A 121 -1.19 10.77 0.44
CA HIS A 121 0.03 10.52 -0.32
C HIS A 121 0.67 11.72 -1.03
N ILE A 122 1.87 12.09 -0.58
CA ILE A 122 2.80 12.85 -1.42
C ILE A 122 3.52 11.85 -2.34
N ARG A 123 2.94 11.52 -3.51
CA ARG A 123 3.68 10.87 -4.59
C ARG A 123 4.42 11.95 -5.41
N SER A 124 5.75 11.94 -5.34
CA SER A 124 6.60 12.81 -6.15
C SER A 124 6.72 12.25 -7.57
N GLY A 125 5.79 12.63 -8.46
CA GLY A 125 5.92 12.34 -9.88
C GLY A 125 6.70 13.42 -10.64
N PRO A 126 7.44 13.07 -11.71
CA PRO A 126 8.37 13.98 -12.40
C PRO A 126 7.69 15.01 -13.33
N GLY A 127 6.37 15.17 -13.30
CA GLY A 127 5.62 15.81 -14.39
C GLY A 127 5.28 17.29 -14.22
N LEU A 128 5.18 17.82 -13.00
CA LEU A 128 4.80 19.22 -12.76
C LEU A 128 5.76 19.85 -11.74
N VAL A 129 6.97 20.11 -12.25
CA VAL A 129 7.93 21.10 -11.78
C VAL A 129 8.39 20.99 -10.31
N ALA A 130 9.47 20.25 -10.11
CA ALA A 130 10.41 20.34 -8.98
C ALA A 130 9.82 20.57 -7.58
N GLY A 131 9.16 19.54 -7.02
CA GLY A 131 8.90 19.37 -5.59
C GLY A 131 7.55 18.73 -5.28
N PRO A 132 7.26 18.43 -4.00
CA PRO A 132 6.07 17.69 -3.61
C PRO A 132 4.79 18.50 -3.89
N VAL A 133 3.84 17.91 -4.63
CA VAL A 133 2.51 18.49 -4.84
C VAL A 133 1.56 17.90 -3.80
N VAL A 134 0.82 18.75 -3.09
CA VAL A 134 -0.09 18.34 -2.03
C VAL A 134 -1.51 18.66 -2.44
N VAL A 135 -2.42 17.68 -2.34
CA VAL A 135 -3.86 17.89 -2.44
C VAL A 135 -4.50 17.58 -1.09
N GLY A 136 -5.48 18.39 -0.67
CA GLY A 136 -6.16 18.16 0.60
C GLY A 136 -7.36 19.07 0.82
N ARG A 137 -7.86 19.11 2.07
CA ARG A 137 -8.93 20.01 2.51
C ARG A 137 -8.38 21.09 3.43
N ALA A 138 -8.81 22.34 3.24
CA ALA A 138 -8.52 23.45 4.13
C ALA A 138 -9.78 23.82 4.96
N TYR A 139 -9.58 24.35 6.17
CA TYR A 139 -10.65 24.82 7.06
C TYR A 139 -10.43 26.30 7.40
N ASP A 140 -11.49 27.12 7.35
CA ASP A 140 -11.42 28.54 7.76
C ASP A 140 -11.62 28.68 9.29
N PRO A 141 -10.57 29.06 10.05
CA PRO A 141 -10.62 29.20 11.51
C PRO A 141 -11.39 30.43 11.99
N THR A 142 -11.74 31.38 11.11
CA THR A 142 -12.41 32.63 11.50
C THR A 142 -13.91 32.44 11.75
N ILE A 143 -14.45 31.29 11.36
CA ILE A 143 -15.86 30.94 11.52
C ILE A 143 -16.04 30.22 12.87
N PRO A 144 -16.77 30.81 13.84
CA PRO A 144 -16.97 30.22 15.16
C PRO A 144 -17.82 28.94 15.09
N GLY A 145 -17.27 27.81 15.56
CA GLY A 145 -18.02 26.55 15.73
C GLY A 145 -17.55 25.37 14.89
N GLY A 146 -16.50 25.49 14.06
CA GLY A 146 -15.95 24.32 13.41
C GLY A 146 -15.16 23.44 14.38
N PRO A 147 -15.35 22.11 14.33
CA PRO A 147 -14.66 21.21 15.21
C PRO A 147 -13.22 21.05 14.72
N ALA A 148 -12.26 21.59 15.47
CA ALA A 148 -10.84 21.25 15.35
C ALA A 148 -10.53 19.75 15.61
N SER A 149 -11.57 18.93 15.87
CA SER A 149 -11.48 17.54 16.29
C SER A 149 -12.40 16.57 15.54
N CYS A 150 -13.14 16.98 14.51
CA CYS A 150 -14.08 16.05 13.85
C CYS A 150 -13.46 15.37 12.63
N PHE A 151 -13.18 14.08 12.79
CA PHE A 151 -12.56 13.19 11.81
C PHE A 151 -13.45 12.93 10.56
N ASP A 152 -14.74 13.30 10.61
CA ASP A 152 -15.75 12.95 9.60
C ASP A 152 -16.92 13.98 9.47
N CYS A 153 -16.75 15.22 9.92
CA CYS A 153 -17.85 16.20 9.87
C CYS A 153 -18.01 16.81 8.46
N ILE A 154 -19.11 16.43 7.79
CA ILE A 154 -19.70 17.09 6.64
C ILE A 154 -20.33 18.42 7.13
N ALA A 155 -19.54 19.49 7.24
CA ALA A 155 -20.07 20.85 7.38
C ALA A 155 -20.05 21.51 5.98
N PRO A 156 -21.21 21.81 5.37
CA PRO A 156 -21.29 22.19 3.94
C PRO A 156 -20.69 23.53 3.53
N ALA A 157 -20.22 24.36 4.46
CA ALA A 157 -19.97 25.79 4.19
C ALA A 157 -18.52 26.26 4.43
N VAL A 158 -17.57 25.37 4.72
CA VAL A 158 -16.23 25.77 5.24
C VAL A 158 -15.04 24.97 4.71
N ASN A 159 -15.23 24.08 3.74
CA ASN A 159 -14.17 23.20 3.25
C ASN A 159 -14.02 23.35 1.72
N SER A 160 -12.91 23.92 1.27
CA SER A 160 -12.50 23.85 -0.15
C SER A 160 -11.33 22.89 -0.31
N ALA A 161 -11.37 22.06 -1.34
CA ALA A 161 -10.23 21.25 -1.71
C ALA A 161 -9.16 22.14 -2.35
N PHE A 162 -7.90 21.92 -2.00
CA PHE A 162 -6.80 22.73 -2.50
C PHE A 162 -5.72 21.86 -3.12
N ILE A 163 -4.91 22.49 -3.98
CA ILE A 163 -3.63 21.98 -4.45
C ILE A 163 -2.53 22.96 -4.05
N TRP A 164 -1.38 22.46 -3.59
CA TRP A 164 -0.19 23.24 -3.34
C TRP A 164 0.99 22.66 -4.12
N ASP A 165 1.80 23.54 -4.70
CA ASP A 165 3.10 23.18 -5.25
C ASP A 165 4.13 24.30 -4.95
N PRO A 166 5.44 24.01 -4.98
CA PRO A 166 6.49 24.98 -4.61
C PRO A 166 6.56 26.22 -5.50
N ILE A 167 5.95 26.20 -6.69
CA ILE A 167 6.07 27.27 -7.69
C ILE A 167 4.87 28.18 -7.68
N ASN A 168 3.68 27.59 -7.57
CA ASN A 168 2.41 28.31 -7.68
C ASN A 168 1.74 28.51 -6.31
N GLY A 169 2.23 27.89 -5.25
CA GLY A 169 1.63 27.94 -3.92
C GLY A 169 0.26 27.28 -3.86
N SER A 170 -0.52 27.58 -2.81
CA SER A 170 -1.86 27.00 -2.63
C SER A 170 -2.87 27.61 -3.59
N ARG A 171 -3.64 26.77 -4.27
CA ARG A 171 -4.71 27.13 -5.20
C ARG A 171 -5.97 26.33 -4.84
N ASN A 172 -7.14 26.95 -4.98
CA ASN A 172 -8.42 26.26 -4.80
C ASN A 172 -8.69 25.37 -6.04
N LEU A 173 -9.17 24.15 -5.82
CA LEU A 173 -9.62 23.27 -6.91
C LEU A 173 -10.92 23.78 -7.55
N ASP A 174 -11.74 24.54 -6.82
CA ASP A 174 -12.97 25.15 -7.35
C ASP A 174 -12.65 26.13 -8.51
N ASP A 175 -11.52 26.85 -8.40
CA ASP A 175 -11.04 27.79 -9.43
C ASP A 175 -10.47 27.09 -10.67
N LEU A 176 -10.28 25.76 -10.62
CA LEU A 176 -9.74 24.93 -11.70
C LEU A 176 -10.83 24.18 -12.49
N GLY A 177 -12.09 24.60 -12.33
CA GLY A 177 -13.23 24.06 -13.07
C GLY A 177 -13.94 22.89 -12.38
N ALA A 178 -13.56 22.59 -11.14
CA ALA A 178 -14.29 21.67 -10.30
C ALA A 178 -15.49 22.44 -9.68
N VAL A 179 -16.74 22.05 -9.97
CA VAL A 179 -17.98 22.63 -9.38
C VAL A 179 -18.31 22.16 -7.95
N ASP A 180 -18.17 23.05 -6.96
CA ASP A 180 -18.58 22.97 -5.52
C ASP A 180 -18.59 21.58 -4.82
N SER A 181 -17.88 21.48 -3.67
CA SER A 181 -17.83 20.32 -2.75
C SER A 181 -16.93 19.13 -3.14
N PHE A 182 -15.78 19.37 -3.78
CA PHE A 182 -14.78 18.31 -3.97
C PHE A 182 -13.97 18.05 -2.72
N ASN A 183 -13.54 16.80 -2.62
CA ASN A 183 -12.58 16.33 -1.67
C ASN A 183 -11.50 15.60 -2.47
N GLY A 184 -10.41 16.28 -2.78
CA GLY A 184 -9.22 15.63 -3.35
C GLY A 184 -8.60 14.69 -2.31
N ARG A 185 -8.42 13.43 -2.71
CA ARG A 185 -7.98 12.29 -1.88
C ARG A 185 -6.74 11.62 -2.45
N GLY A 186 -6.12 12.17 -3.47
CA GLY A 186 -4.87 11.67 -4.02
C GLY A 186 -4.55 12.36 -5.32
N ILE A 187 -3.27 12.48 -5.63
CA ILE A 187 -2.78 13.01 -6.90
C ILE A 187 -1.60 12.18 -7.37
N ASN A 188 -1.50 11.92 -8.66
CA ASN A 188 -0.34 11.25 -9.26
C ASN A 188 0.56 12.23 -10.05
N GLY A 189 1.71 11.75 -10.50
CA GLY A 189 2.70 12.51 -11.25
C GLY A 189 2.24 13.13 -12.56
N ALA A 190 1.17 12.61 -13.15
CA ALA A 190 0.55 13.18 -14.34
C ALA A 190 -0.37 14.36 -14.02
N GLY A 191 -0.64 14.66 -12.75
CA GLY A 191 -1.58 15.69 -12.33
C GLY A 191 -3.04 15.22 -12.34
N ARG A 192 -3.28 13.91 -12.21
CA ARG A 192 -4.63 13.36 -12.03
C ARG A 192 -4.98 13.30 -10.56
N ILE A 193 -6.09 13.92 -10.21
CA ILE A 193 -6.62 13.94 -8.85
C ILE A 193 -7.75 12.92 -8.74
N ALA A 194 -7.67 12.02 -7.78
CA ALA A 194 -8.80 11.19 -7.38
C ALA A 194 -9.46 11.76 -6.13
N GLY A 195 -10.79 11.68 -6.05
CA GLY A 195 -11.51 12.23 -4.91
C GLY A 195 -12.98 11.87 -4.84
N ASP A 196 -13.70 12.59 -3.98
CA ASP A 196 -15.15 12.48 -3.86
C ASP A 196 -15.87 13.84 -3.90
N THR A 197 -17.07 13.89 -4.47
CA THR A 197 -17.92 15.10 -4.55
C THR A 197 -19.38 14.78 -4.23
N ASN A 198 -20.13 15.78 -3.72
CA ASN A 198 -21.57 15.66 -3.44
C ASN A 198 -22.46 16.26 -4.54
N ASP A 199 -21.89 16.89 -5.57
CA ASP A 199 -22.64 17.68 -6.55
C ASP A 199 -22.49 17.15 -7.98
N THR A 200 -23.20 16.07 -8.31
CA THR A 200 -23.30 15.55 -9.68
C THR A 200 -24.67 15.80 -10.33
N GLY A 201 -25.49 16.69 -9.75
CA GLY A 201 -26.88 16.89 -10.19
C GLY A 201 -27.84 15.74 -9.80
N ASN A 202 -27.35 14.71 -9.10
CA ASN A 202 -28.15 13.64 -8.48
C ASN A 202 -28.19 13.86 -6.96
N GLU A 203 -29.27 14.46 -6.47
CA GLU A 203 -29.33 15.32 -5.27
C GLU A 203 -28.83 14.77 -3.90
N PHE A 204 -28.40 13.52 -3.71
CA PHE A 204 -28.03 13.03 -2.36
C PHE A 204 -26.99 11.89 -2.31
N SER A 205 -26.05 11.79 -3.26
CA SER A 205 -25.05 10.71 -3.23
C SER A 205 -23.64 11.22 -3.51
N THR A 206 -22.71 10.97 -2.56
CA THR A 206 -21.28 11.20 -2.76
C THR A 206 -20.77 10.34 -3.92
N ARG A 207 -20.01 10.92 -4.84
CA ARG A 207 -19.50 10.28 -6.07
C ARG A 207 -17.99 10.31 -6.12
N ALA A 208 -17.38 9.21 -6.51
CA ALA A 208 -15.95 9.14 -6.75
C ALA A 208 -15.63 9.76 -8.11
N PHE A 209 -14.54 10.52 -8.19
CA PHE A 209 -14.14 11.18 -9.44
C PHE A 209 -12.65 11.08 -9.71
N VAL A 210 -12.30 11.31 -10.98
CA VAL A 210 -10.96 11.68 -11.44
C VAL A 210 -10.99 13.03 -12.16
N LEU A 211 -10.07 13.93 -11.81
CA LEU A 211 -9.90 15.23 -12.44
C LEU A 211 -8.48 15.35 -13.02
N GLU A 212 -8.38 15.63 -14.31
CA GLU A 212 -7.11 15.89 -15.01
C GLU A 212 -6.80 17.39 -14.94
N LEU A 213 -5.83 17.79 -14.11
CA LEU A 213 -5.51 19.20 -13.85
C LEU A 213 -5.12 19.98 -15.10
N SER A 214 -4.41 19.33 -16.01
CA SER A 214 -3.89 19.97 -17.22
C SER A 214 -4.99 20.43 -18.18
N THR A 215 -6.15 19.77 -18.14
CA THR A 215 -7.26 20.00 -19.07
C THR A 215 -8.56 20.41 -18.39
N GLY A 216 -8.67 20.23 -17.08
CA GLY A 216 -9.94 20.32 -16.34
C GLY A 216 -10.91 19.17 -16.66
N ALA A 217 -10.47 18.11 -17.34
CA ALA A 217 -11.34 16.99 -17.68
C ALA A 217 -11.77 16.25 -16.41
N PHE A 218 -13.08 16.16 -16.20
CA PHE A 218 -13.71 15.53 -15.05
C PHE A 218 -14.38 14.22 -15.46
N GLN A 219 -14.18 13.18 -14.66
CA GLN A 219 -14.81 11.87 -14.85
C GLN A 219 -15.44 11.40 -13.54
N ASP A 220 -16.77 11.21 -13.54
CA ASP A 220 -17.47 10.42 -12.52
C ASP A 220 -17.16 8.94 -12.75
N LEU A 221 -16.77 8.24 -11.70
CA LEU A 221 -16.43 6.82 -11.76
C LEU A 221 -17.63 5.88 -11.56
N GLY A 222 -18.80 6.41 -11.17
CA GLY A 222 -19.97 5.59 -10.88
C GLY A 222 -19.92 4.90 -9.51
N THR A 223 -20.72 3.85 -9.37
CA THR A 223 -20.75 2.93 -8.23
C THR A 223 -20.52 1.49 -8.69
N LEU A 224 -20.39 0.55 -7.75
CA LEU A 224 -20.32 -0.89 -8.07
C LEU A 224 -21.68 -1.48 -8.48
N ARG A 225 -22.74 -0.69 -8.44
CA ARG A 225 -24.08 -1.14 -8.81
C ARG A 225 -24.33 -0.91 -10.30
N PRO A 226 -24.91 -1.91 -11.01
CA PRO A 226 -25.26 -1.73 -12.42
C PRO A 226 -26.31 -0.64 -12.69
N ASP A 227 -27.11 -0.29 -11.69
CA ASP A 227 -28.08 0.83 -11.76
C ASP A 227 -27.49 2.17 -11.33
N ASP A 228 -26.20 2.19 -10.98
CA ASP A 228 -25.41 3.34 -10.55
C ASP A 228 -25.99 4.12 -9.34
N VAL A 229 -26.82 3.45 -8.54
CA VAL A 229 -27.44 4.05 -7.36
C VAL A 229 -26.54 3.88 -6.14
N GLY A 230 -26.34 4.96 -5.39
CA GLY A 230 -25.64 4.94 -4.11
C GLY A 230 -24.39 5.81 -4.13
N THR A 231 -23.53 5.60 -3.14
CA THR A 231 -22.33 6.40 -2.91
C THR A 231 -21.06 5.72 -3.39
N ALA A 232 -20.08 6.52 -3.80
CA ALA A 232 -18.70 6.11 -4.03
C ALA A 232 -17.73 7.20 -3.55
N SER A 233 -16.57 6.81 -3.05
CA SER A 233 -15.50 7.70 -2.62
C SER A 233 -14.16 7.10 -3.03
N ALA A 234 -13.42 7.80 -3.90
CA ALA A 234 -12.04 7.46 -4.19
C ALA A 234 -11.15 7.86 -3.03
N ARG A 235 -10.19 7.01 -2.68
CA ARG A 235 -9.30 7.17 -1.52
C ARG A 235 -7.83 7.31 -1.86
N ALA A 236 -7.40 6.74 -3.00
CA ALA A 236 -6.04 6.88 -3.49
C ALA A 236 -5.97 6.65 -5.01
N ILE A 237 -4.86 7.10 -5.60
CA ILE A 237 -4.51 6.92 -7.01
C ILE A 237 -3.01 6.62 -7.11
N ASN A 238 -2.62 5.68 -7.98
CA ASN A 238 -1.21 5.40 -8.26
C ASN A 238 -0.71 6.08 -9.55
N GLU A 239 0.57 5.93 -9.88
CA GLU A 239 1.18 6.57 -11.06
C GLU A 239 0.60 6.10 -12.39
N ALA A 240 0.11 4.87 -12.47
CA ALA A 240 -0.59 4.38 -13.66
C ALA A 240 -2.00 4.99 -13.81
N GLY A 241 -2.50 5.72 -12.81
CA GLY A 241 -3.85 6.29 -12.78
C GLY A 241 -4.91 5.31 -12.30
N VAL A 242 -4.51 4.21 -11.66
CA VAL A 242 -5.43 3.28 -11.02
C VAL A 242 -5.96 3.91 -9.75
N VAL A 243 -7.27 3.99 -9.62
CA VAL A 243 -7.97 4.58 -8.47
C VAL A 243 -8.56 3.48 -7.61
N VAL A 244 -8.44 3.63 -6.30
CA VAL A 244 -9.07 2.73 -5.32
C VAL A 244 -9.93 3.50 -4.36
N GLY A 245 -10.89 2.82 -3.74
CA GLY A 245 -11.73 3.45 -2.74
C GLY A 245 -12.82 2.54 -2.24
N VAL A 246 -13.97 3.14 -1.95
CA VAL A 246 -15.16 2.48 -1.44
C VAL A 246 -16.38 2.88 -2.26
N ALA A 247 -17.23 1.92 -2.61
CA ALA A 247 -18.48 2.19 -3.34
C ALA A 247 -19.61 1.27 -2.88
N THR A 248 -20.84 1.72 -3.07
CA THR A 248 -22.05 0.94 -2.82
C THR A 248 -22.07 -0.26 -3.76
N ALA A 249 -22.10 -1.47 -3.19
CA ALA A 249 -22.13 -2.74 -3.89
C ALA A 249 -23.57 -3.21 -4.20
N PRO A 250 -23.77 -4.19 -5.10
CA PRO A 250 -25.10 -4.71 -5.46
C PRO A 250 -25.92 -5.33 -4.32
N ALA A 251 -25.28 -5.85 -3.27
CA ALA A 251 -25.98 -6.34 -2.09
C ALA A 251 -26.60 -5.17 -1.30
N LEU A 252 -27.83 -5.35 -0.79
CA LEU A 252 -28.64 -4.27 -0.20
C LEU A 252 -27.89 -3.51 0.93
N GLY A 253 -27.38 -2.33 0.61
CA GLY A 253 -26.86 -1.33 1.56
C GLY A 253 -25.43 -1.59 2.06
N VAL A 254 -24.62 -2.32 1.29
CA VAL A 254 -23.25 -2.68 1.66
C VAL A 254 -22.25 -1.91 0.81
N GLU A 255 -21.13 -1.53 1.41
CA GLU A 255 -20.03 -0.84 0.74
C GLU A 255 -18.86 -1.80 0.59
N HIS A 256 -18.30 -1.90 -0.62
CA HIS A 256 -17.11 -2.68 -0.91
C HIS A 256 -15.97 -1.80 -1.41
N ALA A 257 -14.76 -2.30 -1.21
CA ALA A 257 -13.55 -1.76 -1.79
C ALA A 257 -13.62 -1.93 -3.32
N PHE A 258 -13.27 -0.88 -4.05
CA PHE A 258 -13.19 -0.94 -5.50
C PHE A 258 -11.79 -0.63 -6.01
N ARG A 259 -11.53 -1.09 -7.24
CA ARG A 259 -10.43 -0.66 -8.10
C ARG A 259 -10.99 -0.18 -9.44
N TRP A 260 -10.44 0.91 -9.97
CA TRP A 260 -10.74 1.43 -11.30
C TRP A 260 -9.44 1.68 -12.04
N ASP A 261 -9.30 1.18 -13.27
CA ASP A 261 -8.01 1.15 -13.98
C ASP A 261 -7.90 2.11 -15.16
N GLY A 262 -8.77 3.11 -15.22
CA GLY A 262 -8.82 4.02 -16.37
C GLY A 262 -9.86 3.60 -17.41
N SER A 263 -10.46 2.41 -17.31
CA SER A 263 -11.41 1.91 -18.31
C SER A 263 -12.65 1.29 -17.68
N GLY A 264 -13.82 1.61 -18.22
CA GLY A 264 -15.08 0.94 -17.88
C GLY A 264 -15.56 1.18 -16.43
N ASP A 265 -16.25 0.17 -15.91
CA ASP A 265 -16.94 0.17 -14.61
C ASP A 265 -15.97 -0.10 -13.45
N LEU A 266 -16.40 0.24 -12.23
CA LEU A 266 -15.67 -0.12 -11.01
C LEU A 266 -15.53 -1.65 -10.85
N ILE A 267 -14.35 -2.12 -10.47
CA ILE A 267 -14.06 -3.52 -10.17
C ILE A 267 -14.23 -3.74 -8.67
N ASP A 268 -15.14 -4.64 -8.28
CA ASP A 268 -15.35 -5.05 -6.89
C ASP A 268 -14.16 -5.92 -6.41
N LEU A 269 -13.52 -5.52 -5.31
CA LEU A 269 -12.43 -6.30 -4.71
C LEU A 269 -12.93 -7.41 -3.78
N GLY A 270 -14.22 -7.41 -3.45
CA GLY A 270 -14.83 -8.30 -2.47
C GLY A 270 -14.48 -7.92 -1.04
N SER A 271 -14.55 -8.88 -0.14
CA SER A 271 -14.27 -8.73 1.30
C SER A 271 -13.56 -9.99 1.80
N LEU A 272 -12.82 -9.89 2.92
CA LEU A 272 -12.31 -11.06 3.66
C LEU A 272 -13.46 -12.00 4.08
N GLY A 273 -14.62 -11.40 4.39
CA GLY A 273 -15.92 -12.04 4.55
C GLY A 273 -16.09 -12.82 5.85
N GLN A 274 -17.33 -12.87 6.40
CA GLN A 274 -17.90 -14.01 7.17
C GLN A 274 -19.36 -13.80 7.63
N SER A 275 -20.13 -12.90 7.01
CA SER A 275 -21.53 -12.66 7.35
C SER A 275 -22.44 -13.81 6.91
N ALA A 276 -22.32 -15.01 7.49
CA ALA A 276 -23.21 -16.18 7.36
C ALA A 276 -23.80 -16.49 5.95
N GLY A 277 -23.14 -16.06 4.86
CA GLY A 277 -23.69 -16.12 3.50
C GLY A 277 -24.85 -15.16 3.20
N ILE A 278 -25.14 -14.16 4.04
CA ILE A 278 -26.20 -13.15 3.82
C ILE A 278 -25.69 -11.88 3.13
N GLY A 279 -24.40 -11.80 2.78
CA GLY A 279 -23.84 -10.77 1.89
C GLY A 279 -23.84 -9.35 2.47
N LEU A 280 -23.53 -9.20 3.77
CA LEU A 280 -23.42 -7.91 4.47
C LEU A 280 -21.98 -7.47 4.76
N ASP A 281 -21.00 -8.21 4.24
CA ASP A 281 -19.59 -7.99 4.46
C ASP A 281 -19.14 -6.68 3.82
N ARG A 282 -18.39 -5.84 4.54
CA ARG A 282 -17.95 -4.54 4.04
C ARG A 282 -16.47 -4.55 3.80
N SER A 283 -16.01 -3.77 2.84
CA SER A 283 -14.58 -3.53 2.64
C SER A 283 -14.34 -2.11 2.15
N ARG A 284 -13.15 -1.57 2.43
CA ARG A 284 -12.73 -0.22 2.06
C ARG A 284 -11.25 -0.23 1.73
N ALA A 285 -10.89 0.08 0.49
CA ALA A 285 -9.51 0.37 0.13
C ALA A 285 -9.13 1.76 0.64
N THR A 286 -7.98 1.87 1.31
CA THR A 286 -7.45 3.12 1.82
C THR A 286 -6.34 3.65 0.94
N ASP A 287 -5.52 2.76 0.37
CA ASP A 287 -4.36 3.14 -0.43
C ASP A 287 -3.93 2.06 -1.44
N ILE A 288 -3.14 2.46 -2.43
CA ILE A 288 -2.59 1.64 -3.51
C ILE A 288 -1.16 2.09 -3.86
N ASN A 289 -0.24 1.14 -4.03
CA ASN A 289 1.11 1.42 -4.53
C ASN A 289 1.24 1.29 -6.06
N ASP A 290 2.41 1.64 -6.61
CA ASP A 290 2.62 1.63 -8.07
C ASP A 290 2.73 0.22 -8.66
N ALA A 291 2.98 -0.80 -7.83
CA ALA A 291 2.86 -2.21 -8.22
C ALA A 291 1.40 -2.69 -8.29
N GLY A 292 0.44 -1.86 -7.88
CA GLY A 292 -0.99 -2.18 -7.88
C GLY A 292 -1.43 -3.00 -6.66
N VAL A 293 -0.62 -3.06 -5.61
CA VAL A 293 -0.99 -3.65 -4.32
C VAL A 293 -1.84 -2.65 -3.55
N ILE A 294 -2.99 -3.10 -3.07
CA ILE A 294 -4.02 -2.30 -2.42
C ILE A 294 -4.11 -2.71 -0.95
N VAL A 295 -4.20 -1.74 -0.05
CA VAL A 295 -4.45 -1.99 1.38
C VAL A 295 -5.73 -1.34 1.84
N GLY A 296 -6.27 -1.82 2.96
CA GLY A 296 -7.50 -1.29 3.51
C GLY A 296 -8.00 -2.04 4.73
N GLU A 297 -9.30 -1.93 4.97
CA GLU A 297 -10.02 -2.69 5.99
C GLU A 297 -11.17 -3.48 5.37
N SER A 298 -11.48 -4.63 5.95
CA SER A 298 -12.64 -5.45 5.62
C SER A 298 -13.31 -5.92 6.89
N THR A 299 -14.60 -6.23 6.83
CA THR A 299 -15.30 -7.00 7.86
C THR A 299 -14.44 -8.19 8.22
N SER A 300 -14.19 -8.34 9.53
CA SER A 300 -13.35 -9.41 10.04
C SER A 300 -13.95 -10.76 9.64
N PRO A 301 -13.11 -11.70 9.17
CA PRO A 301 -13.52 -13.07 9.07
C PRO A 301 -13.95 -13.61 10.45
N ASP A 302 -13.24 -13.32 11.52
CA ASP A 302 -13.55 -13.97 12.79
C ASP A 302 -14.81 -13.42 13.50
N THR A 303 -15.90 -14.20 13.50
CA THR A 303 -17.11 -13.87 14.29
C THR A 303 -16.93 -13.99 15.81
N VAL A 304 -15.78 -14.53 16.28
CA VAL A 304 -15.51 -14.72 17.71
C VAL A 304 -14.47 -13.76 18.30
N SER A 305 -13.81 -12.88 17.54
CA SER A 305 -12.95 -11.86 18.16
C SER A 305 -13.82 -10.81 18.86
N PRO A 306 -13.73 -10.68 20.20
CA PRO A 306 -14.41 -9.60 20.91
C PRO A 306 -13.65 -8.26 20.77
N LEU A 307 -12.46 -8.27 20.14
CA LEU A 307 -11.53 -7.13 20.12
C LEU A 307 -11.72 -6.25 18.87
N ALA A 308 -12.18 -6.79 17.74
CA ALA A 308 -12.55 -5.98 16.57
C ALA A 308 -13.50 -6.65 15.57
N ILE A 309 -14.31 -5.83 14.89
CA ILE A 309 -15.23 -6.26 13.82
C ILE A 309 -14.66 -6.04 12.41
N ARG A 310 -13.41 -5.59 12.30
CA ARG A 310 -12.71 -5.28 11.04
C ARG A 310 -11.26 -5.72 11.13
N HIS A 311 -10.77 -6.33 10.06
CA HIS A 311 -9.37 -6.66 9.89
C HIS A 311 -8.80 -5.91 8.68
N PRO A 312 -7.50 -5.57 8.70
CA PRO A 312 -6.84 -4.98 7.57
C PRO A 312 -6.57 -6.03 6.50
N PHE A 313 -6.65 -5.62 5.25
CA PHE A 313 -6.32 -6.48 4.13
C PHE A 313 -5.17 -5.93 3.30
N VAL A 314 -4.50 -6.85 2.61
CA VAL A 314 -3.70 -6.57 1.42
C VAL A 314 -4.35 -7.29 0.24
N TRP A 315 -4.40 -6.64 -0.92
CA TRP A 315 -4.99 -7.16 -2.14
C TRP A 315 -4.05 -6.94 -3.32
N ASP A 316 -3.94 -7.95 -4.18
CA ASP A 316 -3.32 -7.84 -5.49
C ASP A 316 -4.08 -8.70 -6.50
N THR A 317 -3.79 -8.51 -7.79
CA THR A 317 -4.48 -9.23 -8.88
C THR A 317 -4.21 -10.73 -8.91
N VAL A 318 -3.15 -11.21 -8.25
CA VAL A 318 -2.71 -12.60 -8.24
C VAL A 318 -3.35 -13.37 -7.08
N ASN A 319 -3.31 -12.79 -5.89
CA ASN A 319 -3.68 -13.43 -4.63
C ASN A 319 -5.08 -13.03 -4.14
N GLY A 320 -5.66 -11.96 -4.69
CA GLY A 320 -6.92 -11.40 -4.18
C GLY A 320 -6.77 -10.82 -2.77
N MET A 321 -7.89 -10.67 -2.06
CA MET A 321 -7.91 -10.07 -0.72
C MET A 321 -7.39 -11.08 0.32
N ARG A 322 -6.36 -10.70 1.07
CA ARG A 322 -5.76 -11.50 2.15
C ARG A 322 -5.74 -10.71 3.44
N ASP A 323 -6.01 -11.39 4.55
CA ASP A 323 -6.04 -10.79 5.89
C ASP A 323 -4.61 -10.54 6.38
N LEU A 324 -4.27 -9.30 6.70
CA LEU A 324 -2.92 -8.97 7.18
C LEU A 324 -2.63 -9.59 8.56
N ASN A 325 -3.64 -9.94 9.36
CA ASN A 325 -3.43 -10.68 10.61
C ASN A 325 -2.91 -12.11 10.37
N ASP A 326 -3.19 -12.69 9.19
CA ASP A 326 -2.69 -14.03 8.82
C ASP A 326 -1.29 -13.98 8.18
N LEU A 327 -0.79 -12.79 7.84
CA LEU A 327 0.49 -12.57 7.14
C LEU A 327 1.60 -12.08 8.07
N VAL A 328 1.36 -12.08 9.38
CA VAL A 328 2.27 -11.52 10.38
C VAL A 328 2.19 -12.29 11.69
N ASP A 329 3.34 -12.44 12.36
CA ASP A 329 3.38 -13.02 13.70
C ASP A 329 2.91 -12.00 14.73
N LEU A 330 1.64 -12.11 15.16
CA LEU A 330 1.06 -11.22 16.16
C LEU A 330 1.38 -11.66 17.60
N PRO A 331 1.66 -10.72 18.51
CA PRO A 331 1.53 -10.99 19.94
C PRO A 331 0.13 -11.52 20.22
N GLY A 332 0.00 -12.61 21.00
CA GLY A 332 -1.27 -13.34 21.18
C GLY A 332 -2.44 -12.56 21.81
N ASN A 333 -2.28 -11.25 22.02
CA ASN A 333 -3.28 -10.35 22.55
C ASN A 333 -3.37 -9.02 21.78
N TYR A 334 -2.86 -9.00 20.55
CA TYR A 334 -2.83 -7.86 19.66
C TYR A 334 -3.49 -8.22 18.33
N GLU A 335 -4.29 -7.31 17.81
CA GLU A 335 -5.01 -7.46 16.55
C GLU A 335 -4.81 -6.21 15.70
N LEU A 336 -4.46 -6.39 14.42
CA LEU A 336 -4.44 -5.29 13.47
C LEU A 336 -5.88 -4.99 13.06
N ILE A 337 -6.26 -3.71 12.99
CA ILE A 337 -7.65 -3.31 12.67
C ILE A 337 -7.76 -2.71 11.28
N GLN A 338 -6.85 -1.81 10.93
CA GLN A 338 -6.92 -1.06 9.68
C GLN A 338 -5.54 -0.71 9.15
N ALA A 339 -5.30 -0.98 7.87
CA ALA A 339 -4.17 -0.49 7.10
C ALA A 339 -4.56 0.87 6.49
N THR A 340 -3.72 1.88 6.66
CA THR A 340 -4.00 3.26 6.24
C THR A 340 -3.19 3.69 5.03
N ALA A 341 -1.98 3.17 4.86
CA ALA A 341 -1.11 3.49 3.75
C ALA A 341 -0.16 2.34 3.41
N ILE A 342 0.28 2.29 2.15
CA ILE A 342 1.29 1.41 1.60
C ILE A 342 2.31 2.21 0.77
N SER A 343 3.59 1.94 0.97
CA SER A 343 4.67 2.52 0.17
C SER A 343 4.92 1.72 -1.11
N ASN A 344 5.69 2.31 -2.05
CA ASN A 344 6.09 1.61 -3.26
C ASN A 344 7.03 0.42 -3.03
N THR A 345 7.72 0.39 -1.89
CA THR A 345 8.55 -0.75 -1.47
C THR A 345 7.77 -1.78 -0.65
N GLY A 346 6.46 -1.59 -0.44
CA GLY A 346 5.59 -2.54 0.24
C GLY A 346 5.53 -2.41 1.76
N TRP A 347 6.05 -1.33 2.33
CA TRP A 347 5.81 -1.02 3.74
C TRP A 347 4.37 -0.61 3.95
N ILE A 348 3.71 -1.15 4.97
CA ILE A 348 2.31 -0.85 5.27
C ILE A 348 2.23 -0.27 6.67
N CYS A 349 1.45 0.78 6.88
CA CYS A 349 1.18 1.26 8.23
C CYS A 349 -0.31 1.30 8.54
N GLY A 350 -0.63 1.37 9.82
CA GLY A 350 -2.01 1.39 10.28
C GLY A 350 -2.14 1.45 11.79
N TYR A 351 -3.29 1.02 12.29
CA TYR A 351 -3.52 0.94 13.73
C TYR A 351 -4.25 -0.33 14.15
N GLY A 352 -3.96 -0.74 15.38
CA GLY A 352 -4.31 -2.04 15.96
C GLY A 352 -4.74 -1.87 17.41
N VAL A 353 -5.24 -2.93 18.03
CA VAL A 353 -5.67 -2.92 19.45
C VAL A 353 -4.96 -4.03 20.23
N GLY A 354 -4.49 -3.70 21.43
CA GLY A 354 -3.90 -4.65 22.37
C GLY A 354 -4.76 -4.82 23.63
N SER A 355 -4.76 -6.01 24.24
CA SER A 355 -5.54 -6.29 25.46
C SER A 355 -4.93 -5.75 26.78
N ALA A 356 -3.81 -5.01 26.72
CA ALA A 356 -3.08 -4.55 27.91
C ALA A 356 -3.76 -3.42 28.70
N GLY A 357 -5.09 -3.47 28.86
CA GLY A 357 -5.77 -2.82 29.96
C GLY A 357 -7.05 -2.10 29.62
N MET A 358 -7.16 -1.33 28.52
CA MET A 358 -8.37 -0.54 28.23
C MET A 358 -8.54 -0.11 26.74
N GLY A 359 -8.44 -1.03 25.77
CA GLY A 359 -8.99 -0.78 24.41
C GLY A 359 -8.44 0.44 23.66
N PHE A 360 -7.18 0.79 23.85
CA PHE A 360 -6.54 1.91 23.16
C PHE A 360 -5.87 1.45 21.86
N TYR A 361 -6.01 2.24 20.80
CA TYR A 361 -5.33 1.97 19.54
C TYR A 361 -3.83 2.26 19.63
N SER A 362 -3.03 1.38 19.05
CA SER A 362 -1.60 1.58 18.82
C SER A 362 -1.34 1.65 17.32
N ALA A 363 -0.42 2.53 16.92
CA ALA A 363 0.04 2.56 15.55
C ALA A 363 0.93 1.35 15.30
N TRP A 364 0.96 0.88 14.07
CA TRP A 364 1.86 -0.19 13.66
C TRP A 364 2.41 0.07 12.26
N VAL A 365 3.54 -0.56 12.00
CA VAL A 365 4.20 -0.62 10.70
C VAL A 365 4.54 -2.07 10.41
N LEU A 366 4.20 -2.51 9.21
CA LEU A 366 4.60 -3.78 8.63
C LEU A 366 5.74 -3.53 7.67
N GLU A 367 6.90 -4.06 8.04
CA GLU A 367 8.03 -4.19 7.14
C GLU A 367 7.79 -5.39 6.24
N PRO A 368 7.82 -5.23 4.90
CA PRO A 368 7.78 -6.38 4.03
C PRO A 368 8.99 -7.23 4.37
N ILE A 369 8.75 -8.47 4.83
CA ILE A 369 9.81 -9.46 4.85
C ILE A 369 10.05 -9.67 3.38
N ALA A 370 11.11 -9.03 2.85
CA ALA A 370 11.55 -9.24 1.48
C ALA A 370 11.47 -10.74 1.28
N ALA A 371 10.52 -11.20 0.47
CA ALA A 371 10.22 -12.62 0.31
C ALA A 371 11.56 -13.25 0.06
N THR A 372 12.12 -13.95 1.06
CA THR A 372 13.58 -14.10 1.25
C THR A 372 14.20 -14.15 -0.11
N ALA A 373 14.88 -13.06 -0.53
CA ALA A 373 15.26 -12.87 -1.94
C ALA A 373 15.74 -14.22 -2.45
N PRO A 374 15.08 -14.77 -3.48
CA PRO A 374 15.15 -16.20 -3.74
C PRO A 374 16.62 -16.59 -3.73
N MET A 375 16.99 -17.52 -2.86
CA MET A 375 18.39 -17.91 -2.76
C MET A 375 18.68 -18.73 -4.00
N PHE A 376 19.60 -18.28 -4.84
CA PHE A 376 19.99 -18.99 -6.06
C PHE A 376 21.50 -18.99 -6.22
N VAL A 377 21.98 -19.76 -7.20
CA VAL A 377 23.36 -19.71 -7.67
C VAL A 377 23.34 -19.09 -9.06
N ARG A 378 23.99 -17.94 -9.25
CA ARG A 378 24.01 -17.28 -10.56
C ARG A 378 24.67 -18.19 -11.59
N GLY A 379 23.99 -18.38 -12.72
CA GLY A 379 24.37 -19.29 -13.78
C GLY A 379 23.82 -20.72 -13.66
N ASP A 380 23.10 -21.08 -12.60
CA ASP A 380 22.35 -22.35 -12.47
C ASP A 380 20.92 -22.18 -13.02
N CYS A 381 20.82 -21.99 -14.34
CA CYS A 381 19.57 -21.64 -15.01
C CYS A 381 18.57 -22.80 -15.06
N ASN A 382 19.05 -24.05 -15.00
CA ASN A 382 18.19 -25.23 -14.96
C ASN A 382 17.74 -25.60 -13.53
N THR A 383 18.33 -24.96 -12.51
CA THR A 383 18.03 -25.12 -11.08
C THR A 383 18.24 -26.54 -10.55
N ASP A 384 19.25 -27.24 -11.07
CA ASP A 384 19.61 -28.59 -10.62
C ASP A 384 20.67 -28.62 -9.51
N GLY A 385 21.15 -27.43 -9.11
CA GLY A 385 22.15 -27.24 -8.05
C GLY A 385 23.59 -27.31 -8.54
N ASN A 386 23.83 -27.55 -9.83
CA ASN A 386 25.17 -27.62 -10.42
C ASN A 386 25.31 -26.60 -11.54
N ARG A 387 26.20 -25.62 -11.34
CA ARG A 387 26.55 -24.66 -12.40
C ARG A 387 27.53 -25.28 -13.41
N ASP A 388 27.00 -25.84 -14.49
CA ASP A 388 27.76 -26.53 -15.54
C ASP A 388 27.26 -26.25 -16.98
N ILE A 389 27.71 -27.07 -17.95
CA ILE A 389 27.35 -26.85 -19.36
C ILE A 389 25.85 -27.06 -19.64
N SER A 390 25.16 -27.82 -18.80
CA SER A 390 23.74 -28.09 -18.93
C SER A 390 22.88 -26.83 -18.71
N ASP A 391 23.36 -25.86 -17.93
CA ASP A 391 22.71 -24.55 -17.75
C ASP A 391 22.71 -23.74 -19.03
N ALA A 392 23.86 -23.63 -19.68
CA ALA A 392 23.98 -22.92 -20.95
C ALA A 392 23.10 -23.58 -22.03
N ILE A 393 23.02 -24.92 -22.05
CA ILE A 393 22.16 -25.66 -22.96
C ILE A 393 20.68 -25.40 -22.65
N PHE A 394 20.29 -25.47 -21.37
CA PHE A 394 18.93 -25.21 -20.95
C PHE A 394 18.48 -23.80 -21.32
N GLN A 395 19.33 -22.80 -21.05
CA GLN A 395 19.06 -21.40 -21.34
C GLN A 395 18.93 -21.14 -22.84
N LEU A 396 19.82 -21.70 -23.68
CA LEU A 396 19.69 -21.62 -25.13
C LEU A 396 18.39 -22.31 -25.63
N GLY A 397 17.99 -23.42 -24.98
CA GLY A 397 16.71 -24.08 -25.24
C GLY A 397 15.51 -23.20 -24.90
N ALA A 398 15.55 -22.51 -23.76
CA ALA A 398 14.53 -21.55 -23.33
C ALA A 398 14.42 -20.34 -24.28
N LEU A 399 15.56 -19.82 -24.77
CA LEU A 399 15.60 -18.68 -25.70
C LEU A 399 15.09 -19.00 -27.10
N PHE A 400 15.43 -20.18 -27.65
CA PHE A 400 15.25 -20.47 -29.08
C PHE A 400 14.21 -21.54 -29.40
N VAL A 401 13.76 -22.33 -28.42
CA VAL A 401 12.86 -23.45 -28.66
C VAL A 401 11.62 -23.35 -27.78
N SER A 402 11.77 -23.68 -26.50
CA SER A 402 10.71 -23.71 -25.50
C SER A 402 11.31 -24.08 -24.15
N GLY A 403 10.79 -23.49 -23.08
CA GLY A 403 11.22 -23.76 -21.72
C GLY A 403 11.01 -22.48 -20.92
N THR A 404 10.46 -22.60 -19.72
CA THR A 404 10.29 -21.47 -18.82
C THR A 404 11.20 -21.73 -17.64
N PRO A 405 12.30 -20.96 -17.48
CA PRO A 405 13.15 -21.09 -16.31
C PRO A 405 12.34 -20.85 -15.05
N SER A 406 12.62 -21.66 -14.02
CA SER A 406 12.02 -21.52 -12.70
C SER A 406 12.57 -20.29 -11.96
N CYS A 407 13.79 -19.86 -12.27
CA CYS A 407 14.44 -18.69 -11.69
C CYS A 407 15.10 -17.86 -12.78
N LEU A 408 14.52 -16.68 -13.09
CA LEU A 408 15.08 -15.81 -14.12
C LEU A 408 16.36 -15.16 -13.64
N GLU A 409 16.49 -14.82 -12.36
CA GLU A 409 17.73 -14.26 -11.79
C GLU A 409 18.91 -15.24 -11.88
N ALA A 410 18.68 -16.55 -11.78
CA ALA A 410 19.73 -17.54 -11.99
C ALA A 410 20.19 -17.63 -13.45
N CYS A 411 19.30 -17.30 -14.39
CA CYS A 411 19.60 -17.27 -15.82
C CYS A 411 20.25 -15.96 -16.27
N ASP A 412 20.05 -14.85 -15.57
CA ASP A 412 20.77 -13.59 -15.80
C ASP A 412 22.22 -13.72 -15.30
N ALA A 413 23.06 -14.35 -16.11
CA ALA A 413 24.39 -14.77 -15.70
C ALA A 413 25.39 -13.61 -15.74
N ASN A 414 25.12 -12.58 -16.55
CA ASN A 414 25.95 -11.37 -16.63
C ASN A 414 25.47 -10.23 -15.72
N ASP A 415 24.29 -10.39 -15.10
CA ASP A 415 23.67 -9.46 -14.13
C ASP A 415 23.35 -8.08 -14.74
N ASP A 416 22.81 -8.07 -15.96
CA ASP A 416 22.43 -6.86 -16.67
C ASP A 416 20.92 -6.57 -16.71
N GLY A 417 20.12 -7.45 -16.10
CA GLY A 417 18.67 -7.34 -15.99
C GLY A 417 17.92 -7.83 -17.23
N GLN A 418 18.60 -8.45 -18.19
CA GLN A 418 17.98 -9.02 -19.40
C GLN A 418 18.34 -10.50 -19.55
N ILE A 419 17.38 -11.29 -20.05
CA ILE A 419 17.63 -12.69 -20.39
C ILE A 419 17.83 -12.81 -21.89
N ASP A 420 19.09 -12.93 -22.31
CA ASP A 420 19.45 -13.01 -23.73
C ASP A 420 20.65 -13.95 -24.00
N ILE A 421 21.23 -13.88 -25.20
CA ILE A 421 22.32 -14.78 -25.61
C ILE A 421 23.65 -14.48 -24.89
N SER A 422 23.80 -13.31 -24.28
CA SER A 422 25.00 -12.93 -23.53
C SER A 422 25.14 -13.75 -22.23
N ASP A 423 24.05 -14.22 -21.65
CA ASP A 423 24.03 -15.03 -20.44
C ASP A 423 24.65 -16.43 -20.60
N PRO A 424 24.24 -17.28 -21.56
CA PRO A 424 24.90 -18.56 -21.77
C PRO A 424 26.35 -18.37 -22.23
N ILE A 425 26.69 -17.24 -22.88
CA ILE A 425 28.08 -16.88 -23.18
C ILE A 425 28.86 -16.60 -21.89
N ALA A 426 28.28 -15.91 -20.91
CA ALA A 426 28.90 -15.66 -19.62
C ALA A 426 29.16 -16.96 -18.84
N VAL A 427 28.16 -17.87 -18.78
CA VAL A 427 28.30 -19.20 -18.16
C VAL A 427 29.43 -19.99 -18.83
N LEU A 428 29.42 -20.10 -20.16
CA LEU A 428 30.46 -20.84 -20.91
C LEU A 428 31.85 -20.20 -20.78
N SER A 429 31.92 -18.87 -20.71
CA SER A 429 33.19 -18.15 -20.54
C SER A 429 33.79 -18.40 -19.15
N MET A 430 32.94 -18.44 -18.11
CA MET A 430 33.36 -18.82 -16.76
C MET A 430 33.86 -20.28 -16.72
N LEU A 431 33.17 -21.21 -17.39
CA LEU A 431 33.54 -22.64 -17.41
C LEU A 431 34.84 -22.95 -18.18
N PHE A 432 35.06 -22.30 -19.33
CA PHE A 432 36.13 -22.71 -20.27
C PHE A 432 37.20 -21.67 -20.52
N SER A 433 36.90 -20.38 -20.32
CA SER A 433 37.80 -19.28 -20.70
C SER A 433 38.50 -18.62 -19.50
N GLY A 434 38.11 -18.97 -18.27
CA GLY A 434 38.77 -18.49 -17.05
C GLY A 434 38.61 -16.98 -16.82
N THR A 435 37.51 -16.38 -17.29
CA THR A 435 37.22 -14.94 -17.21
C THR A 435 36.92 -14.42 -15.81
N GLY A 436 37.04 -15.27 -14.79
CA GLY A 436 36.66 -14.98 -13.41
C GLY A 436 35.29 -15.57 -13.05
N PRO A 437 34.88 -15.51 -11.77
CA PRO A 437 33.55 -15.91 -11.35
C PRO A 437 32.49 -15.00 -12.01
N LEU A 438 31.28 -15.53 -12.18
CA LEU A 438 30.11 -14.70 -12.48
C LEU A 438 29.87 -13.69 -11.36
N PRO A 439 29.12 -12.60 -11.61
CA PRO A 439 28.61 -11.75 -10.55
C PRO A 439 27.94 -12.57 -9.44
N ALA A 440 27.99 -12.08 -8.21
CA ALA A 440 27.31 -12.74 -7.09
C ALA A 440 25.79 -12.79 -7.36
N PRO A 441 25.05 -13.79 -6.88
CA PRO A 441 25.44 -14.81 -5.90
C PRO A 441 26.14 -16.05 -6.50
N GLY A 442 27.08 -16.64 -5.74
CA GLY A 442 27.83 -17.84 -6.11
C GLY A 442 29.27 -17.83 -5.56
N PRO A 443 29.92 -18.99 -5.33
CA PRO A 443 29.49 -20.34 -5.67
C PRO A 443 28.44 -20.96 -4.74
N ASP A 444 28.27 -20.42 -3.54
CA ASP A 444 27.20 -20.83 -2.62
C ASP A 444 25.90 -20.06 -2.94
N CYS A 445 24.76 -20.59 -2.51
CA CYS A 445 23.49 -19.89 -2.62
C CYS A 445 23.56 -18.52 -1.92
N GLY A 446 23.02 -17.51 -2.59
CA GLY A 446 22.94 -16.15 -2.08
C GLY A 446 21.75 -15.41 -2.64
N ALA A 447 21.39 -14.32 -1.97
CA ALA A 447 20.49 -13.32 -2.53
C ALA A 447 21.24 -12.49 -3.58
N ASP A 448 20.50 -11.95 -4.55
CA ASP A 448 21.05 -11.00 -5.51
C ASP A 448 21.50 -9.70 -4.81
N PRO A 449 22.79 -9.32 -4.85
CA PRO A 449 23.26 -8.03 -4.33
C PRO A 449 22.79 -6.82 -5.15
N THR A 450 22.31 -7.05 -6.38
CA THR A 450 21.91 -6.06 -7.37
C THR A 450 20.51 -6.38 -7.91
N PRO A 451 19.45 -6.41 -7.05
CA PRO A 451 18.13 -6.91 -7.44
C PRO A 451 17.55 -6.16 -8.64
N THR A 452 16.96 -6.91 -9.57
CA THR A 452 16.28 -6.36 -10.75
C THR A 452 14.78 -6.65 -10.69
N THR A 453 14.04 -6.36 -11.77
CA THR A 453 12.63 -6.76 -11.88
C THR A 453 12.45 -8.23 -12.29
N LEU A 454 13.54 -8.95 -12.56
CA LEU A 454 13.51 -10.39 -12.79
C LEU A 454 13.19 -11.09 -11.46
N GLY A 455 12.41 -12.16 -11.52
CA GLY A 455 12.01 -12.90 -10.32
C GLY A 455 12.35 -14.38 -10.42
N CYS A 456 12.36 -15.05 -9.28
CA CYS A 456 12.37 -16.50 -9.23
C CYS A 456 11.05 -17.05 -8.69
N GLY A 457 10.60 -18.15 -9.28
CA GLY A 457 9.51 -18.96 -8.77
C GLY A 457 9.86 -19.58 -7.41
N ALA A 458 8.88 -20.23 -6.79
CA ALA A 458 9.00 -20.76 -5.42
C ALA A 458 10.26 -21.63 -5.23
N SER A 459 11.23 -21.09 -4.49
CA SER A 459 12.49 -21.72 -4.03
C SER A 459 13.23 -22.54 -5.10
N PRO A 460 14.09 -21.93 -5.94
CA PRO A 460 15.06 -22.70 -6.72
C PRO A 460 15.89 -23.60 -5.80
N VAL A 461 16.28 -24.78 -6.28
CA VAL A 461 16.96 -25.80 -5.47
C VAL A 461 18.31 -25.26 -5.00
N CYS A 462 18.40 -24.90 -3.73
CA CYS A 462 19.66 -24.71 -3.02
C CYS A 462 20.07 -26.04 -2.36
N PRO A 463 21.26 -26.60 -2.68
CA PRO A 463 21.79 -27.80 -2.04
C PRO A 463 21.95 -27.70 -0.52
#